data_AF-Q9NYD7-F1
#
_entry.id   AF-Q9NYD7-F1
#
_cell.length_a   1.000
_cell.length_b   1.000
_cell.length_c   1.000
_cell.angle_alpha   90.00
_cell.angle_beta   90.00
_cell.angle_gamma   90.00
#
_symmetry.space_group_name_H-M   'P 1'
#
loop_
_entity.id
_entity.type
_entity.pdbx_description
1 polymer ?
#
loop_
_entity_poly.entity_id
_entity_poly.type
_entity_poly.pdbx_seq_one_letter_code
_entity_poly.pdbx_strand_id
1 'polypeptide(L)' 'MGKGDPKKPRGKMSSYAFFVQTCREEHKKKHPDASVNFSEFSKKCSERWK' A
#
# COMPACT_ATOMS: atom_id res chain seq x y z
N MET A 1 -2.64 7.40 5.32
CA MET A 1 -1.17 7.42 5.51
C MET A 1 -0.73 8.87 5.33
N GLY A 2 -0.73 9.65 6.41
CA GLY A 2 -0.44 11.08 6.35
C GLY A 2 0.97 11.31 5.80
N LYS A 3 1.13 12.30 4.92
CA LYS A 3 2.45 12.79 4.55
C LYS A 3 2.98 13.59 5.74
N GLY A 4 3.62 12.90 6.68
CA GLY A 4 4.46 13.56 7.67
C GLY A 4 5.61 14.30 6.99
N ASP A 5 6.27 15.20 7.71
CA ASP A 5 7.38 15.99 7.20
C ASP A 5 8.38 15.12 6.40
N PRO A 6 8.68 15.47 5.14
CA PRO A 6 9.60 14.69 4.31
C PRO A 6 11.00 14.54 4.91
N LYS A 7 11.39 15.48 5.78
CA LYS A 7 12.66 15.47 6.51
C LYS A 7 12.68 14.52 7.70
N LYS A 8 11.52 14.05 8.18
CA LYS A 8 11.46 13.12 9.31
C LYS A 8 11.59 11.69 8.79
N PRO A 9 12.45 10.84 9.37
CA PRO A 9 12.52 9.44 8.98
C PRO A 9 11.16 8.79 9.18
N ARG A 10 10.70 8.05 8.17
CA ARG A 10 9.49 7.23 8.29
C ARG A 10 9.75 6.18 9.38
N GLY A 11 8.73 5.90 10.18
CA GLY A 11 8.81 4.85 11.20
C GLY A 11 9.16 3.49 10.59
N LYS A 12 9.59 2.55 11.45
CA LYS A 12 9.94 1.18 11.02
C LYS A 12 8.79 0.56 10.23
N MET A 13 9.08 0.07 9.04
CA MET A 13 8.10 -0.59 8.18
C MET A 13 8.00 -2.07 8.54
N SER A 14 6.80 -2.54 8.86
CA SER A 14 6.54 -3.98 9.01
C SER A 14 6.60 -4.69 7.65
N SER A 15 6.92 -5.99 7.63
CA SER A 15 6.88 -6.83 6.43
C SER A 15 5.52 -6.74 5.72
N TYR A 16 4.42 -6.72 6.46
CA TYR A 16 3.08 -6.54 5.91
C TYR A 16 2.89 -5.16 5.28
N ALA A 17 3.43 -4.11 5.90
CA ALA A 17 3.35 -2.76 5.34
C ALA A 17 4.13 -2.66 4.02
N PHE A 18 5.29 -3.32 3.93
CA PHE A 18 6.06 -3.43 2.69
C PHE A 18 5.27 -4.18 1.61
N PHE A 19 4.68 -5.32 1.96
CA PHE A 19 3.84 -6.10 1.03
C PHE A 19 2.65 -5.29 0.46
N VAL A 20 1.92 -4.58 1.32
CA VAL A 20 0.79 -3.73 0.91
C VAL A 20 1.26 -2.59 0.01
N GLN A 21 2.45 -2.02 0.27
CA GLN A 21 3.05 -1.00 -0.60
C GLN A 21 3.35 -1.56 -2.00
N THR A 22 4.00 -2.73 -2.08
CA THR A 22 4.33 -3.39 -3.35
C THR A 22 3.09 -3.73 -4.16
N CYS A 23 2.05 -4.29 -3.50
CA CYS A 23 0.78 -4.57 -4.15
C CYS A 23 0.14 -3.30 -4.73
N ARG A 24 0.29 -2.16 -4.06
CA ARG A 24 -0.27 -0.88 -4.51
C ARG A 24 0.48 -0.33 -5.71
N GLU A 25 1.81 -0.46 -5.74
CA GLU A 25 2.62 -0.06 -6.90
C GLU A 25 2.33 -0.92 -8.13
N GLU A 26 2.24 -2.24 -7.96
CA GLU A 26 1.83 -3.14 -9.05
C GLU A 26 0.45 -2.78 -9.61
N HIS A 27 -0.51 -2.53 -8.72
CA HIS A 27 -1.86 -2.16 -9.12
C HIS A 27 -1.86 -0.83 -9.89
N LYS A 28 -1.13 0.18 -9.40
CA LYS A 28 -1.01 1.48 -10.08
C LYS A 28 -0.32 1.37 -11.44
N LYS A 29 0.66 0.47 -11.59
CA LYS A 29 1.34 0.23 -12.87
C LYS A 29 0.43 -0.44 -13.90
N LYS A 30 -0.41 -1.40 -13.46
CA LYS A 30 -1.35 -2.13 -14.34
C LYS A 30 -2.61 -1.33 -14.65
N HIS A 31 -3.09 -0.55 -13.69
CA HIS A 31 -4.31 0.23 -13.79
C HIS A 31 -4.08 1.68 -13.30
N PRO A 32 -3.41 2.52 -14.11
CA PRO A 32 -3.09 3.90 -13.73
C PRO A 32 -4.34 4.78 -13.52
N ASP A 33 -5.44 4.51 -14.24
CA ASP A 33 -6.71 5.25 -14.14
C ASP A 33 -7.71 4.66 -13.14
N ALA A 34 -7.45 3.47 -12.59
CA ALA A 34 -8.37 2.84 -11.65
C ALA A 34 -8.17 3.41 -10.25
N SER A 35 -9.21 4.07 -9.73
CA SER A 35 -9.29 4.44 -8.32
C SER A 35 -9.62 3.19 -7.49
N VAL A 36 -8.65 2.70 -6.73
CA VAL A 36 -8.85 1.59 -5.79
C VAL A 36 -9.36 2.09 -4.45
N ASN A 37 -10.49 1.55 -4.00
CA ASN A 37 -10.98 1.74 -2.65
C ASN A 37 -10.02 1.03 -1.67
N PHE A 38 -9.54 1.75 -0.65
CA PHE A 38 -8.59 1.20 0.32
C PHE A 38 -9.14 -0.01 1.09
N SER A 39 -10.45 -0.05 1.38
CA SER A 39 -11.09 -1.15 2.10
C SER A 39 -11.06 -2.44 1.28
N GLU A 40 -11.40 -2.36 -0.01
CA GLU A 40 -11.36 -3.50 -0.92
C GLU A 40 -9.93 -3.96 -1.20
N PHE A 41 -9.03 -3.01 -1.44
CA PHE A 41 -7.61 -3.29 -1.65
C PHE A 41 -6.96 -3.95 -0.43
N SER A 42 -7.28 -3.48 0.78
CA SER A 42 -6.78 -4.07 2.02
C SER A 42 -7.28 -5.49 2.20
N LYS A 43 -8.56 -5.78 1.91
CA LYS A 43 -9.10 -7.15 1.97
C LYS A 43 -8.38 -8.08 1.01
N LYS A 44 -8.22 -7.67 -0.24
CA LYS A 44 -7.50 -8.44 -1.26
C LYS A 44 -6.02 -8.69 -0.91
N CYS A 45 -5.35 -7.71 -0.31
CA CYS A 45 -3.99 -7.88 0.20
C CYS A 45 -3.95 -8.85 1.39
N SER A 46 -4.88 -8.72 2.35
CA SER A 46 -4.97 -9.62 3.50
C SER A 46 -5.22 -11.07 3.09
N GLU A 47 -6.11 -11.31 2.12
CA GLU A 47 -6.36 -12.65 1.56
C GLU A 47 -5.12 -13.25 0.90
N ARG A 48 -4.33 -12.44 0.19
CA ARG A 48 -3.09 -12.89 -0.48
C ARG A 48 -1.92 -13.09 0.48
N TRP A 49 -1.92 -12.41 1.63
CA TRP A 49 -0.84 -12.45 2.62
C TRP A 49 -0.93 -13.65 3.57
N LYS A 50 -2.14 -14.19 3.78
CA LYS A 50 -2.38 -15.34 4.65
C LYS A 50 -1.64 -16.58 4.16
#